data_AF-Q0S000-F1
#
_entry.id   AF-Q0S000-F1
#
_cell.length_a   1.000
_cell.length_b   1.000
_cell.length_c   1.000
_cell.angle_alpha   90.00
_cell.angle_beta   90.00
_cell.angle_gamma   90.00
#
_symmetry.space_group_name_H-M   'P 1'
#
loop_
_entity.id
_entity.type
_entity.pdbx_description
1 polymer ?
#
loop_
_entity_poly.entity_id
_entity_poly.type
_entity_poly.pdbx_seq_one_letter_code
_entity_poly.pdbx_strand_id
1 'polypeptide(L)'
;MHRSDTSSHTDHGGRQLNPRPQPPGVSISRDDDHMLVNLAVTWLPYGGPPPEEIWIRFGLNPDQYWSRLCYLLALGSWRRHLGIGTGEQIRTLALAHLHPTSQRTRPTPTK
;
A
#
# COMPACT_ATOMS: atom_id res chain seq x y z
N MET A 1 9.77 -59.01 6.33
CA MET A 1 8.74 -58.43 5.45
C MET A 1 8.23 -57.13 6.08
N HIS A 2 8.51 -56.02 5.40
CA HIS A 2 8.06 -54.62 5.51
C HIS A 2 7.66 -53.95 6.84
N ARG A 3 8.42 -52.89 7.17
CA ARG A 3 8.01 -51.71 7.97
C ARG A 3 7.52 -50.63 7.00
N SER A 4 6.45 -49.90 7.32
CA SER A 4 6.07 -48.56 6.79
C SER A 4 4.82 -48.11 7.58
N ASP A 5 4.95 -47.26 8.60
CA ASP A 5 4.97 -45.79 8.52
C ASP A 5 3.78 -45.23 7.73
N THR A 6 2.66 -45.01 8.43
CA THR A 6 1.57 -44.18 7.93
C THR A 6 1.88 -42.73 8.27
N SER A 7 2.72 -42.12 7.44
CA SER A 7 2.91 -40.68 7.36
C SER A 7 1.57 -40.04 6.97
N SER A 8 0.83 -39.50 7.95
CA SER A 8 -0.35 -38.68 7.71
C SER A 8 0.10 -37.32 7.19
N HIS A 9 0.36 -37.27 5.89
CA HIS A 9 0.52 -36.05 5.11
C HIS A 9 -0.85 -35.37 5.00
N THR A 10 -1.16 -34.49 5.97
CA THR A 10 -2.32 -33.60 5.88
C THR A 10 -2.00 -32.51 4.85
N ASP A 11 -2.45 -32.79 3.63
CA ASP A 11 -2.61 -31.85 2.54
C ASP A 11 -3.59 -30.73 2.97
N HIS A 12 -3.05 -29.61 3.44
CA HIS A 12 -3.79 -28.36 3.46
C HIS A 12 -3.55 -27.65 2.14
N GLY A 13 -4.40 -27.99 1.17
CA GLY A 13 -4.49 -27.36 -0.13
C GLY A 13 -4.42 -25.84 -0.04
N GLY A 14 -3.23 -25.31 -0.34
CA GLY A 14 -2.99 -23.91 -0.60
C GLY A 14 -3.83 -23.50 -1.79
N ARG A 15 -4.96 -22.85 -1.51
CA ARG A 15 -5.80 -22.19 -2.52
C ARG A 15 -4.97 -21.05 -3.10
N GLN A 16 -4.15 -21.37 -4.10
CA GLN A 16 -3.36 -20.42 -4.87
C GLN A 16 -4.32 -19.60 -5.73
N LEU A 17 -5.01 -18.67 -5.07
CA LEU A 17 -5.68 -17.55 -5.72
C LEU A 17 -4.59 -16.82 -6.49
N ASN A 18 -4.76 -16.71 -7.81
CA ASN A 18 -3.82 -16.06 -8.74
C ASN A 18 -3.00 -14.96 -8.06
N PRO A 19 -1.65 -14.98 -8.17
CA PRO A 19 -0.85 -13.86 -7.70
C PRO A 19 -1.29 -12.64 -8.49
N ARG A 20 -2.02 -11.75 -7.80
CA ARG A 20 -2.36 -10.41 -8.30
C ARG A 20 -1.04 -9.77 -8.74
N PRO A 21 -1.00 -9.03 -9.87
CA PRO A 21 0.22 -8.33 -10.29
C PRO A 21 0.65 -7.39 -9.17
N GLN A 22 1.63 -7.84 -8.38
CA GLN A 22 2.21 -7.08 -7.29
C GLN A 22 3.24 -6.15 -7.91
N PRO A 23 3.31 -4.86 -7.50
CA PRO A 23 4.46 -4.05 -7.83
C PRO A 23 5.73 -4.80 -7.37
N PRO A 24 6.80 -4.85 -8.18
CA PRO A 24 7.99 -5.61 -7.86
C PRO A 24 8.59 -5.12 -6.54
N GLY A 25 8.64 -5.99 -5.54
CA GLY A 25 9.36 -5.76 -4.28
C GLY A 25 8.55 -5.78 -2.98
N VAL A 26 7.20 -5.82 -3.02
CA VAL A 26 6.39 -5.70 -1.78
C VAL A 26 5.36 -6.82 -1.66
N SER A 27 5.60 -7.77 -0.74
CA SER A 27 4.68 -8.86 -0.39
C SER A 27 3.74 -8.39 0.73
N ILE A 28 2.66 -7.71 0.35
CA ILE A 28 1.68 -7.13 1.29
C ILE A 28 0.42 -7.98 1.26
N SER A 29 -0.08 -8.40 2.44
CA SER A 29 -1.29 -9.21 2.56
C SER A 29 -2.55 -8.38 2.23
N ARG A 30 -3.69 -9.05 2.03
CA ARG A 30 -4.96 -8.38 1.74
C ARG A 30 -5.49 -7.58 2.94
N ASP A 31 -5.20 -8.04 4.16
CA ASP A 31 -5.51 -7.31 5.40
C ASP A 31 -4.69 -6.01 5.48
N ASP A 32 -3.43 -6.05 5.04
CA ASP A 32 -2.57 -4.87 4.99
C ASP A 32 -3.07 -3.84 3.96
N ASP A 33 -3.65 -4.26 2.83
CA ASP A 33 -4.27 -3.35 1.85
C ASP A 33 -5.38 -2.49 2.51
N HIS A 34 -6.20 -3.06 3.40
CA HIS A 34 -7.20 -2.31 4.17
C HIS A 34 -6.58 -1.36 5.17
N MET A 35 -5.52 -1.79 5.86
CA MET A 35 -4.84 -0.94 6.83
C MET A 35 -4.11 0.24 6.17
N LEU A 36 -3.51 0.04 5.01
CA LEU A 36 -2.87 1.10 4.21
C LEU A 36 -3.89 2.20 3.87
N VAL A 37 -5.05 1.80 3.35
CA VAL A 37 -6.09 2.76 2.98
C VAL A 37 -6.69 3.43 4.20
N ASN A 38 -6.91 2.70 5.30
CA ASN A 38 -7.42 3.27 6.54
C ASN A 38 -6.45 4.29 7.15
N LEU A 39 -5.14 4.04 7.09
CA LEU A 39 -4.14 5.00 7.54
C LEU A 39 -4.22 6.29 6.69
N ALA A 40 -4.31 6.17 5.36
CA ALA A 40 -4.46 7.33 4.48
C ALA A 40 -5.71 8.17 4.78
N VAL A 41 -6.85 7.51 5.04
CA VAL A 41 -8.10 8.19 5.41
C VAL A 41 -7.95 8.91 6.75
N THR A 42 -7.39 8.23 7.76
CA THR A 42 -7.20 8.79 9.11
C THR A 42 -6.35 10.05 9.08
N TRP A 43 -5.30 10.05 8.25
CA TRP A 43 -4.36 11.15 8.14
C TRP A 43 -4.71 12.18 7.06
N LEU A 44 -5.82 11.98 6.34
CA LEU A 44 -6.24 12.89 5.28
C LEU A 44 -6.39 14.35 5.74
N PRO A 45 -6.98 14.66 6.92
CA PRO A 45 -7.08 16.04 7.41
C PRO A 45 -5.73 16.72 7.67
N TYR A 46 -4.67 15.93 7.83
CA TYR A 46 -3.31 16.38 8.13
C TYR A 46 -2.38 16.35 6.90
N GLY A 47 -2.88 15.95 5.73
CA GLY A 47 -2.07 15.84 4.51
C GLY A 47 -1.28 14.53 4.39
N GLY A 48 -1.68 13.48 5.10
CA GLY A 48 -1.12 12.14 4.97
C GLY A 48 -0.28 11.69 6.17
N PRO A 49 -0.02 10.37 6.30
CA PRO A 49 0.73 9.84 7.42
C PRO A 49 2.22 10.19 7.33
N PRO A 50 2.89 10.42 8.47
CA PRO A 50 4.32 10.66 8.50
C PRO A 50 5.10 9.37 8.17
N PRO A 51 6.34 9.49 7.65
CA PRO A 51 7.20 8.36 7.31
C PRO A 51 7.38 7.34 8.45
N GLU A 52 7.52 7.83 9.68
CA GLU A 52 7.73 7.00 10.86
C GLU A 52 6.52 6.11 11.15
N GLU A 53 5.30 6.64 10.99
CA GLU A 53 4.07 5.89 11.22
C GLU A 53 3.91 4.77 10.18
N ILE A 54 4.27 5.05 8.92
CA ILE A 54 4.27 4.06 7.83
C ILE A 54 5.28 2.95 8.14
N TRP A 55 6.48 3.32 8.57
CA TRP A 55 7.55 2.37 8.91
C TRP A 55 7.18 1.51 10.14
N ILE A 56 6.67 2.11 11.21
CA ILE A 56 6.31 1.41 12.45
C ILE A 56 5.18 0.42 12.20
N ARG A 57 4.17 0.78 11.39
CA ARG A 57 3.01 -0.08 11.15
C ARG A 57 3.27 -1.16 10.11
N PHE A 58 3.97 -0.84 9.04
CA PHE A 58 4.05 -1.69 7.85
C PHE A 58 5.47 -2.11 7.46
N GLY A 59 6.51 -1.52 8.06
CA GLY A 59 7.89 -1.73 7.65
C GLY A 59 8.17 -1.26 6.22
N LEU A 60 7.39 -0.29 5.72
CA LEU A 60 7.48 0.21 4.35
C LEU A 60 8.16 1.57 4.29
N ASN A 61 8.87 1.82 3.20
CA ASN A 61 9.30 3.16 2.86
C ASN A 61 8.07 4.00 2.42
N PRO A 62 8.10 5.34 2.59
CA PRO A 62 7.01 6.21 2.17
C PRO A 62 6.66 6.05 0.69
N ASP A 63 7.65 5.97 -0.20
CA ASP A 63 7.43 5.81 -1.64
C ASP A 63 6.71 4.50 -1.98
N GLN A 64 7.05 3.42 -1.26
CA GLN A 64 6.41 2.11 -1.43
C GLN A 64 4.95 2.17 -0.97
N TYR A 65 4.70 2.83 0.16
CA TYR A 65 3.35 3.07 0.68
C TYR A 65 2.49 3.85 -0.33
N TRP A 66 2.97 5.00 -0.81
CA TRP A 66 2.22 5.83 -1.74
C TRP A 66 2.02 5.16 -3.09
N SER A 67 3.02 4.43 -3.59
CA SER A 67 2.91 3.64 -4.84
C SER A 67 1.85 2.55 -4.71
N ARG A 68 1.85 1.82 -3.58
CA ARG A 68 0.86 0.79 -3.29
C ARG A 68 -0.54 1.38 -3.17
N LEU A 69 -0.67 2.53 -2.51
CA LEU A 69 -1.95 3.23 -2.32
C LEU A 69 -2.54 3.70 -3.66
N CYS A 70 -1.73 4.27 -4.55
CA CYS A 70 -2.12 4.60 -5.92
C CYS A 70 -2.62 3.38 -6.69
N TYR A 71 -1.89 2.27 -6.61
CA TYR A 71 -2.28 1.01 -7.25
C TYR A 71 -3.62 0.48 -6.70
N LEU A 72 -3.82 0.54 -5.37
CA LEU A 72 -5.06 0.13 -4.74
C LEU A 72 -6.25 0.97 -5.25
N LEU A 73 -6.12 2.28 -5.24
CA LEU A 73 -7.18 3.19 -5.70
C LEU A 73 -7.50 3.02 -7.20
N ALA A 74 -6.52 2.61 -8.02
CA ALA A 74 -6.72 2.36 -9.44
C ALA A 74 -7.56 1.10 -9.74
N LEU A 75 -7.59 0.11 -8.84
CA LEU A 75 -8.30 -1.15 -9.08
C LEU A 75 -9.82 -1.07 -8.94
N GLY A 76 -10.37 0.09 -8.55
CA GLY A 76 -11.81 0.34 -8.46
C GLY A 76 -12.54 -0.40 -7.32
N SER A 77 -11.96 -1.44 -6.74
CA SER A 77 -12.50 -2.19 -5.60
C SER A 77 -12.73 -1.32 -4.35
N TRP A 78 -11.91 -0.27 -4.21
CA TRP A 78 -11.99 0.70 -3.12
C TRP A 78 -13.03 1.79 -3.32
N ARG A 79 -13.51 2.03 -4.55
CA ARG A 79 -14.54 3.06 -4.83
C ARG A 79 -15.87 2.82 -4.10
N ARG A 80 -16.15 1.58 -3.71
CA ARG A 80 -17.34 1.22 -2.92
C ARG A 80 -17.15 1.40 -1.41
N HIS A 81 -15.90 1.36 -0.94
CA HIS A 81 -15.56 1.46 0.48
C HIS A 81 -15.18 2.90 0.86
N LEU A 82 -14.53 3.62 -0.05
CA LEU A 82 -14.25 5.04 0.08
C LEU A 82 -15.24 5.80 -0.77
N GLY A 83 -15.91 6.79 -0.18
CA GLY A 83 -16.72 7.74 -0.94
C GLY A 83 -15.90 8.35 -2.09
N ILE A 84 -16.58 8.65 -3.20
CA ILE A 84 -15.95 9.13 -4.45
C ILE A 84 -15.01 10.33 -4.19
N GLY A 85 -15.42 11.27 -3.34
CA GLY A 85 -14.60 12.43 -2.98
C GLY A 85 -13.37 12.11 -2.13
N THR A 86 -13.44 11.11 -1.24
CA THR A 86 -12.31 10.71 -0.38
C THR A 86 -11.26 9.96 -1.18
N GLY A 87 -11.69 9.06 -2.08
CA GLY A 87 -10.78 8.31 -2.94
C GLY A 87 -9.95 9.21 -3.87
N GLU A 88 -10.57 10.22 -4.46
CA GLU A 88 -9.87 11.20 -5.32
C GLU A 88 -8.91 12.11 -4.52
N GLN A 89 -9.28 12.50 -3.30
CA GLN A 89 -8.38 13.26 -2.42
C GLN A 89 -7.13 12.45 -2.04
N ILE A 90 -7.30 11.20 -1.61
CA ILE A 90 -6.16 10.34 -1.26
C ILE A 90 -5.30 10.05 -2.49
N ARG A 91 -5.93 9.85 -3.66
CA ARG A 91 -5.19 9.67 -4.92
C ARG A 91 -4.35 10.90 -5.25
N THR A 92 -4.95 12.09 -5.19
CA THR A 92 -4.25 13.35 -5.44
C THR A 92 -3.09 13.54 -4.48
N LEU A 93 -3.31 13.24 -3.20
CA LEU A 93 -2.29 13.30 -2.17
C LEU A 93 -1.14 12.31 -2.44
N ALA A 94 -1.46 11.06 -2.76
CA ALA A 94 -0.46 10.05 -3.07
C ALA A 94 0.39 10.43 -4.29
N LEU A 95 -0.22 11.00 -5.32
CA LEU A 95 0.51 11.52 -6.48
C LEU A 95 1.42 12.69 -6.12
N ALA A 96 0.98 13.61 -5.25
CA ALA A 96 1.80 14.72 -4.79
C ALA A 96 3.03 14.28 -3.98
N HIS A 97 2.91 13.20 -3.21
CA HIS A 97 4.03 12.61 -2.45
C HIS A 97 4.98 11.78 -3.32
N LEU A 98 4.48 11.08 -4.35
CA LEU A 98 5.32 10.33 -5.30
C LEU A 98 6.04 11.23 -6.30
N HIS A 99 5.40 12.35 -6.65
CA HIS A 99 5.98 13.39 -7.46
C HIS A 99 6.11 14.64 -6.58
N PRO A 100 7.07 14.68 -5.64
CA PRO A 100 7.46 15.94 -5.05
C PRO A 100 8.10 16.72 -6.18
N THR A 101 7.27 17.38 -6.99
CA THR A 101 7.69 18.21 -8.11
C THR A 101 8.72 19.14 -7.55
N SER A 102 9.97 18.90 -7.96
CA SER A 102 11.14 19.71 -7.75
C SER A 102 10.79 21.08 -7.18
N GLN A 103 10.64 21.18 -5.86
CA GLN A 103 10.86 22.43 -5.17
C GLN A 103 12.37 22.57 -5.09
N ARG A 104 12.97 22.69 -6.28
CA ARG A 104 14.27 23.29 -6.49
C ARG A 104 14.04 24.73 -6.06
N THR A 105 14.34 24.96 -4.79
CA THR A 105 14.68 26.26 -4.21
C THR A 105 15.02 27.23 -5.32
N ARG A 106 14.13 28.17 -5.59
CA ARG A 106 14.47 29.35 -6.38
C ARG A 106 15.38 30.16 -5.45
N PRO A 107 16.71 30.25 -5.66
CA PRO A 107 17.47 31.23 -4.91
C PRO A 107 16.94 32.59 -5.32
N THR A 108 16.54 33.38 -4.33
CA THR A 108 16.28 34.81 -4.50
C THR A 108 17.47 35.44 -5.22
N PRO A 109 17.31 36.09 -6.38
CA PRO A 109 18.34 36.95 -6.91
C PRO A 109 18.38 38.19 -6.01
N THR A 110 19.33 38.22 -5.09
CA THR A 110 19.68 39.44 -4.35
C THR A 110 20.43 40.34 -5.32
N LYS A 111 19.73 41.41 -5.71
CA LYS A 111 20.17 42.70 -6.28
C LYS A 111 21.57 42.77 -6.92
#